data_AF-A0A257ALR0-F1
#
_entry.id   AF-A0A257ALR0-F1
#
_cell.length_a   1.000
_cell.length_b   1.000
_cell.length_c   1.000
_cell.angle_alpha   90.00
_cell.angle_beta   90.00
_cell.angle_gamma   90.00
#
_symmetry.space_group_name_H-M   'P 1'
#
loop_
_entity.id
_entity.type
_entity.pdbx_description
1 polymer ?
#
loop_
_entity_poly.entity_id
_entity_poly.type
_entity_poly.pdbx_seq_one_letter_code
_entity_poly.pdbx_strand_id
1 'polypeptide(L)'
;MTGYSISRLREFPKVVGGANRESGVRAFEVYKNFVPNLHLVSSARVAEFIKIAEGCYRDVNVGLANELFRIAEELGVDFYEAREFANHEYCHLLLPSTGVGGHCIPVYPWFLIRAAERAEQRGKFGSARLLRAARGGNDEMVEYWAERIILGCLRVNKPLSEVKICVKGITFREGVKELYHSRNLALARSLSEKGLNVFVYDELFSRAEVEEGLGLRFLELEEVGEADLVFDCFGLKIESREKEKNGESGHGRK
;
A
#
# COMPACT_ATOMS: atom_id res chain seq x y z
N MET A 1 -5.09 11.25 -2.46
CA MET A 1 -6.08 12.31 -2.74
C MET A 1 -7.17 12.37 -1.68
N THR A 2 -7.66 11.23 -1.19
CA THR A 2 -8.56 11.17 -0.02
C THR A 2 -7.99 11.97 1.14
N GLY A 3 -8.83 12.81 1.75
CA GLY A 3 -8.48 13.74 2.83
C GLY A 3 -8.06 15.15 2.41
N TYR A 4 -7.76 15.41 1.13
CA TYR A 4 -7.15 16.69 0.68
C TYR A 4 -7.74 17.24 -0.62
N SER A 5 -8.96 16.85 -1.00
CA SER A 5 -9.51 17.14 -2.34
C SER A 5 -9.63 18.63 -2.66
N ILE A 6 -9.99 19.47 -1.68
CA ILE A 6 -10.18 20.91 -1.89
C ILE A 6 -8.84 21.64 -1.99
N SER A 7 -7.94 21.41 -1.04
CA SER A 7 -6.64 22.09 -0.99
C SER A 7 -5.79 21.79 -2.24
N ARG A 8 -5.92 20.57 -2.79
CA ARG A 8 -5.14 20.13 -3.96
C ARG A 8 -5.78 20.44 -5.31
N LEU A 9 -6.91 21.16 -5.34
CA LEU A 9 -7.58 21.49 -6.59
C LEU A 9 -6.65 22.27 -7.55
N ARG A 10 -5.75 23.07 -6.98
CA ARG A 10 -4.80 23.93 -7.72
C ARG A 10 -3.47 23.25 -8.08
N GLU A 11 -3.15 22.11 -7.48
CA GLU A 11 -1.80 21.52 -7.53
C GLU A 11 -1.45 20.84 -8.86
N PHE A 12 -2.45 20.27 -9.54
CA PHE A 12 -2.22 19.47 -10.75
C PHE A 12 -3.27 19.77 -11.83
N PRO A 13 -2.94 19.56 -13.11
CA PRO A 13 -3.89 19.72 -14.20
C PRO A 13 -5.17 18.91 -13.97
N LYS A 14 -6.31 19.50 -14.31
CA LYS A 14 -7.63 18.86 -14.31
C LYS A 14 -8.11 18.74 -15.75
N VAL A 15 -8.85 17.68 -16.03
CA VAL A 15 -9.30 17.36 -17.39
C VAL A 15 -10.81 17.32 -17.44
N VAL A 16 -11.38 17.93 -18.47
CA VAL A 16 -12.82 17.88 -18.80
C VAL A 16 -12.97 17.30 -20.20
N GLY A 17 -13.85 16.30 -20.35
CA GLY A 17 -14.26 15.76 -21.64
C GLY A 17 -15.78 15.58 -21.65
N GLY A 18 -16.44 16.10 -22.70
CA GLY A 18 -17.89 15.98 -22.87
C GLY A 18 -18.30 14.77 -23.71
N ALA A 19 -19.57 14.35 -23.58
CA ALA A 19 -20.17 13.36 -24.48
C ALA A 19 -20.18 13.85 -25.95
N ASN A 20 -20.17 15.17 -26.14
CA ASN A 20 -19.99 15.86 -27.40
C ASN A 20 -19.25 17.20 -27.16
N ARG A 21 -18.92 17.92 -28.24
CA ARG A 21 -18.23 19.23 -28.18
C ARG A 21 -18.96 20.23 -27.29
N GLU A 22 -20.28 20.35 -27.46
CA GLU A 22 -21.10 21.35 -26.76
C GLU A 22 -21.10 21.11 -25.25
N SER A 23 -21.37 19.89 -24.81
CA SER A 23 -21.34 19.51 -23.39
C SER A 23 -19.96 19.69 -22.76
N GLY A 24 -18.89 19.38 -23.50
CA GLY A 24 -17.51 19.58 -23.03
C GLY A 24 -17.19 21.06 -22.82
N VAL A 25 -17.55 21.92 -23.78
CA VAL A 25 -17.38 23.37 -23.65
C VAL A 25 -18.21 23.91 -22.49
N ARG A 26 -19.49 23.55 -22.37
CA ARG A 26 -20.35 23.99 -21.26
C ARG A 26 -19.77 23.59 -19.89
N ALA A 27 -19.31 22.36 -19.74
CA ALA A 27 -18.65 21.91 -18.50
C ALA A 27 -17.36 22.70 -18.23
N PHE A 28 -16.52 22.88 -19.25
CA PHE A 28 -15.29 23.66 -19.12
C PHE A 28 -15.56 25.10 -18.67
N GLU A 29 -16.55 25.76 -19.26
CA GLU A 29 -16.96 27.13 -18.91
C GLU A 29 -17.40 27.27 -17.45
N VAL A 30 -18.00 26.22 -16.87
CA VAL A 30 -18.34 26.20 -15.44
C VAL A 30 -17.09 25.99 -14.58
N TYR A 31 -16.30 24.96 -14.86
CA TYR A 31 -15.18 24.58 -14.00
C TYR A 31 -14.01 25.56 -14.06
N LYS A 32 -13.78 26.24 -15.19
CA LYS A 32 -12.67 27.20 -15.33
C LYS A 32 -12.74 28.37 -14.34
N ASN A 33 -13.92 28.66 -13.77
CA ASN A 33 -14.09 29.73 -12.79
C ASN A 33 -13.40 29.44 -11.45
N PHE A 34 -13.17 28.17 -11.12
CA PHE A 34 -12.60 27.77 -9.82
C PHE A 34 -11.49 26.72 -9.92
N VAL A 35 -11.18 26.22 -11.13
CA VAL A 35 -10.10 25.29 -11.40
C VAL A 35 -9.01 25.99 -12.25
N PRO A 36 -7.85 26.34 -11.67
CA PRO A 36 -6.86 27.20 -12.35
C PRO A 36 -6.10 26.51 -13.49
N ASN A 37 -5.94 25.18 -13.44
CA ASN A 37 -5.23 24.41 -14.45
C ASN A 37 -6.19 23.37 -15.06
N LEU A 38 -7.07 23.82 -15.95
CA LEU A 38 -8.13 23.02 -16.55
C LEU A 38 -7.87 22.82 -18.04
N HIS A 39 -7.94 21.58 -18.53
CA HIS A 39 -7.82 21.24 -19.93
C HIS A 39 -9.12 20.62 -20.46
N LEU A 40 -9.60 21.15 -21.58
CA LEU A 40 -10.67 20.53 -22.35
C LEU A 40 -10.08 19.54 -23.35
N VAL A 41 -10.41 18.26 -23.20
CA VAL A 41 -10.03 17.21 -24.16
C VAL A 41 -11.13 16.95 -25.17
N SER A 42 -10.79 16.19 -26.22
CA SER A 42 -11.66 15.99 -27.39
C SER A 42 -12.95 15.21 -27.11
N SER A 43 -12.99 14.38 -26.06
CA SER A 43 -14.17 13.58 -25.71
C SER A 43 -14.14 13.08 -24.27
N ALA A 44 -15.31 12.71 -23.74
CA ALA A 44 -15.44 11.99 -22.47
C ALA A 44 -14.57 10.73 -22.44
N ARG A 45 -14.49 9.99 -23.55
CA ARG A 45 -13.65 8.77 -23.65
C ARG A 45 -12.17 9.04 -23.41
N VAL A 46 -11.65 10.18 -23.90
CA VAL A 46 -10.26 10.58 -23.63
C VAL A 46 -10.08 10.92 -22.15
N ALA A 47 -11.02 11.66 -21.55
CA ALA A 47 -10.96 11.99 -20.12
C ALA A 47 -11.02 10.74 -19.23
N GLU A 48 -11.91 9.79 -19.54
CA GLU A 48 -12.02 8.50 -18.87
C GLU A 48 -10.71 7.69 -19.01
N PHE A 49 -10.16 7.59 -20.21
CA PHE A 49 -8.92 6.85 -20.44
C PHE A 49 -7.75 7.45 -19.66
N ILE A 50 -7.62 8.78 -19.62
CA ILE A 50 -6.60 9.47 -18.80
C ILE A 50 -6.73 9.05 -17.32
N LYS A 51 -7.96 9.03 -16.78
CA LYS A 51 -8.19 8.66 -15.38
C LYS A 51 -7.71 7.25 -15.05
N ILE A 52 -7.97 6.31 -15.96
CA ILE A 52 -7.56 4.92 -15.78
C ILE A 52 -6.05 4.77 -16.01
N ALA A 53 -5.48 5.47 -16.99
CA ALA A 53 -4.05 5.48 -17.30
C ALA A 53 -3.23 6.01 -16.11
N GLU A 54 -3.65 7.08 -15.44
CA GLU A 54 -3.00 7.57 -14.21
C GLU A 54 -2.98 6.52 -13.09
N GLY A 55 -4.08 5.78 -12.94
CA GLY A 55 -4.17 4.67 -11.98
C GLY A 55 -3.22 3.53 -12.32
N CYS A 56 -3.16 3.15 -13.60
CA CYS A 56 -2.25 2.12 -14.10
C CYS A 56 -0.78 2.52 -13.94
N TYR A 57 -0.44 3.76 -14.27
CA TYR A 57 0.90 4.30 -14.05
C TYR A 57 1.31 4.15 -12.59
N ARG A 58 0.44 4.54 -11.66
CA ARG A 58 0.75 4.45 -10.24
C ARG A 58 0.87 3.01 -9.76
N ASP A 59 -0.03 2.13 -10.16
CA ASP A 59 0.00 0.71 -9.81
C ASP A 59 1.30 0.03 -10.26
N VAL A 60 1.69 0.24 -11.53
CA VAL A 60 2.93 -0.30 -12.10
C VAL A 60 4.16 0.25 -11.38
N ASN A 61 4.19 1.55 -11.07
CA ASN A 61 5.34 2.14 -10.39
C ASN A 61 5.45 1.71 -8.92
N VAL A 62 4.33 1.42 -8.23
CA VAL A 62 4.39 0.78 -6.91
C VAL A 62 4.88 -0.65 -7.03
N GLY A 63 4.43 -1.40 -8.05
CA GLY A 63 4.91 -2.76 -8.33
C GLY A 63 6.42 -2.80 -8.55
N LEU A 64 6.93 -1.87 -9.37
CA LEU A 64 8.37 -1.71 -9.61
C LEU A 64 9.12 -1.38 -8.32
N ALA A 65 8.61 -0.45 -7.49
CA ALA A 65 9.24 -0.11 -6.22
C ALA A 65 9.30 -1.29 -5.25
N ASN A 66 8.22 -2.08 -5.16
CA ASN A 66 8.15 -3.30 -4.36
C ASN A 66 9.15 -4.36 -4.84
N GLU A 67 9.26 -4.57 -6.15
CA GLU A 67 10.20 -5.53 -6.72
C GLU A 67 11.66 -5.11 -6.48
N LEU A 68 12.00 -3.84 -6.72
CA LEU A 68 13.33 -3.30 -6.46
C LEU A 68 13.68 -3.32 -4.97
N PHE A 69 12.72 -3.07 -4.07
CA PHE A 69 12.93 -3.18 -2.63
C PHE A 69 13.33 -4.61 -2.23
N ARG A 70 12.63 -5.62 -2.76
CA ARG A 70 12.97 -7.04 -2.52
C ARG A 70 14.34 -7.42 -3.06
N ILE A 71 14.69 -6.92 -4.25
CA ILE A 71 16.01 -7.15 -4.85
C ILE A 71 17.10 -6.48 -4.02
N ALA A 72 16.87 -5.23 -3.56
CA ALA A 72 17.84 -4.51 -2.72
C ALA A 72 18.10 -5.24 -1.39
N GLU A 73 17.05 -5.78 -0.76
CA GLU A 73 17.18 -6.61 0.45
C GLU A 73 18.06 -7.85 0.22
N GLU A 74 17.88 -8.57 -0.88
CA GLU A 74 18.70 -9.74 -1.24
C GLU A 74 20.17 -9.35 -1.51
N LEU A 75 20.38 -8.17 -2.09
CA LEU A 75 21.71 -7.66 -2.41
C LEU A 75 22.40 -6.97 -1.21
N GLY A 76 21.71 -6.79 -0.08
CA GLY A 76 22.21 -6.03 1.07
C GLY A 76 22.41 -4.54 0.77
N VAL A 77 21.60 -3.98 -0.12
CA VAL A 77 21.63 -2.55 -0.52
C VAL A 77 20.52 -1.80 0.21
N ASP A 78 20.82 -0.60 0.71
CA ASP A 78 19.79 0.31 1.23
C ASP A 78 18.94 0.84 0.06
N PHE A 79 17.73 0.30 -0.08
CA PHE A 79 16.78 0.73 -1.09
C PHE A 79 16.44 2.22 -0.98
N TYR A 80 16.33 2.77 0.23
CA TYR A 80 15.92 4.16 0.43
C TYR A 80 17.03 5.12 0.02
N GLU A 81 18.29 4.82 0.34
CA GLU A 81 19.46 5.55 -0.15
C GLU A 81 19.54 5.45 -1.69
N ALA A 82 19.47 4.24 -2.24
CA ALA A 82 19.51 4.04 -3.69
C ALA A 82 18.40 4.81 -4.41
N ARG A 83 17.17 4.78 -3.88
CA ARG A 83 16.01 5.51 -4.39
C ARG A 83 16.21 7.02 -4.32
N GLU A 84 16.78 7.55 -3.25
CA GLU A 84 17.03 8.98 -3.08
C GLU A 84 17.89 9.50 -4.24
N PHE A 85 19.02 8.85 -4.50
CA PHE A 85 19.96 9.28 -5.53
C PHE A 85 19.58 8.84 -6.96
N ALA A 86 18.75 7.80 -7.12
CA ALA A 86 18.21 7.41 -8.42
C ALA A 86 17.10 8.34 -8.92
N ASN A 87 16.41 9.06 -8.03
CA ASN A 87 15.30 9.93 -8.40
C ASN A 87 15.79 11.29 -8.92
N HIS A 88 15.33 11.65 -10.12
CA HIS A 88 15.60 12.92 -10.78
C HIS A 88 14.47 13.22 -11.79
N GLU A 89 14.62 14.22 -12.66
CA GLU A 89 13.54 14.66 -13.58
C GLU A 89 12.97 13.58 -14.53
N TYR A 90 13.69 12.48 -14.76
CA TYR A 90 13.24 11.37 -15.63
C TYR A 90 12.98 10.07 -14.85
N CYS A 91 13.27 10.03 -13.55
CA CYS A 91 13.15 8.85 -12.70
C CYS A 91 12.43 9.19 -11.40
N HIS A 92 11.30 8.54 -11.17
CA HIS A 92 10.45 8.77 -10.00
C HIS A 92 9.99 7.43 -9.42
N LEU A 93 10.92 6.69 -8.85
CA LEU A 93 10.64 5.50 -8.07
C LEU A 93 9.74 5.86 -6.87
N LEU A 94 8.60 5.19 -6.78
CA LEU A 94 7.70 5.33 -5.64
C LEU A 94 8.29 4.62 -4.41
N LEU A 95 7.62 4.77 -3.26
CA LEU A 95 7.97 4.01 -2.08
C LEU A 95 7.36 2.60 -2.17
N PRO A 96 8.04 1.57 -1.67
CA PRO A 96 7.47 0.25 -1.48
C PRO A 96 6.37 0.31 -0.42
N SER A 97 5.57 -0.76 -0.35
CA SER A 97 4.50 -0.88 0.63
C SER A 97 4.22 -2.36 0.95
N THR A 98 3.23 -2.59 1.81
CA THR A 98 2.62 -3.93 2.02
C THR A 98 1.77 -4.41 0.83
N GLY A 99 1.74 -3.64 -0.25
CA GLY A 99 0.90 -3.82 -1.43
C GLY A 99 0.05 -2.58 -1.72
N VAL A 100 -0.75 -2.64 -2.78
CA VAL A 100 -1.58 -1.52 -3.24
C VAL A 100 -3.01 -1.65 -2.73
N GLY A 101 -3.46 -0.69 -1.91
CA GLY A 101 -4.83 -0.61 -1.40
C GLY A 101 -5.61 0.63 -1.86
N GLY A 102 -6.79 0.81 -1.27
CA GLY A 102 -7.69 1.94 -1.54
C GLY A 102 -8.69 1.69 -2.66
N HIS A 103 -9.52 2.71 -2.93
CA HIS A 103 -10.69 2.60 -3.81
C HIS A 103 -10.39 2.49 -5.31
N CYS A 104 -9.25 3.02 -5.75
CA CYS A 104 -9.01 3.27 -7.18
C CYS A 104 -7.91 2.39 -7.74
N ILE A 105 -6.69 2.57 -7.24
CA ILE A 105 -5.46 2.00 -7.82
C ILE A 105 -5.53 0.47 -7.94
N PRO A 106 -6.02 -0.30 -6.94
CA PRO A 106 -6.09 -1.75 -7.09
C PRO A 106 -7.17 -2.24 -8.05
N VAL A 107 -8.09 -1.36 -8.48
CA VAL A 107 -9.22 -1.72 -9.35
C VAL A 107 -8.98 -1.26 -10.80
N TYR A 108 -8.40 -0.07 -10.99
CA TYR A 108 -8.32 0.57 -12.30
C TYR A 108 -7.58 -0.25 -13.38
N PRO A 109 -6.42 -0.88 -13.08
CA PRO A 109 -5.73 -1.74 -14.04
C PRO A 109 -6.61 -2.86 -14.60
N TRP A 110 -7.50 -3.42 -13.78
CA TRP A 110 -8.39 -4.51 -14.19
C TRP A 110 -9.39 -4.09 -15.27
N PHE A 111 -9.78 -2.82 -15.36
CA PHE A 111 -10.62 -2.35 -16.47
C PHE A 111 -9.90 -2.48 -17.82
N LEU A 112 -8.64 -2.06 -17.90
CA LEU A 112 -7.85 -2.17 -19.14
C LEU A 112 -7.42 -3.60 -19.42
N ILE A 113 -7.08 -4.37 -18.39
CA ILE A 113 -6.76 -5.79 -18.53
C ILE A 113 -7.95 -6.54 -19.15
N ARG A 114 -9.17 -6.34 -18.62
CA ARG A 114 -10.38 -6.98 -19.17
C ARG A 114 -10.75 -6.46 -20.55
N ALA A 115 -10.53 -5.18 -20.83
CA ALA A 115 -10.72 -4.63 -22.17
C ALA A 115 -9.75 -5.25 -23.18
N ALA A 116 -8.49 -5.44 -22.78
CA ALA A 116 -7.46 -6.11 -23.58
C ALA A 116 -7.80 -7.58 -23.85
N GLU A 117 -8.23 -8.33 -22.83
CA GLU A 117 -8.69 -9.73 -22.99
C GLU A 117 -9.81 -9.86 -24.03
N ARG A 118 -10.81 -8.98 -23.97
CA ARG A 118 -11.92 -8.96 -24.94
C ARG A 118 -11.44 -8.62 -26.34
N ALA A 119 -10.41 -7.79 -26.48
CA ALA A 119 -9.81 -7.46 -27.77
C ALA A 119 -8.95 -8.61 -28.31
N GLU A 120 -8.23 -9.33 -27.43
CA GLU A 120 -7.46 -10.53 -27.73
C GLU A 120 -8.34 -11.67 -28.25
N GLN A 121 -9.47 -11.92 -27.60
CA GLN A 121 -10.49 -12.87 -28.09
C GLN A 121 -11.01 -12.55 -29.49
N ARG A 122 -10.89 -11.30 -29.94
CA ARG A 122 -11.30 -10.82 -31.26
C ARG A 122 -10.12 -10.73 -32.25
N GLY A 123 -8.92 -11.14 -31.86
CA GLY A 123 -7.69 -11.05 -32.66
C GLY A 123 -7.20 -9.62 -32.89
N LYS A 124 -7.61 -8.65 -32.04
CA LYS A 124 -7.35 -7.21 -32.24
C LYS A 124 -6.24 -6.64 -31.36
N PHE A 125 -5.83 -7.36 -30.32
CA PHE A 125 -4.81 -6.92 -29.37
C PHE A 125 -4.18 -8.12 -28.64
N GLY A 126 -3.00 -7.95 -28.03
CA GLY A 126 -2.39 -8.97 -27.18
C GLY A 126 -2.82 -8.85 -25.71
N SER A 127 -2.24 -9.64 -24.81
CA SER A 127 -2.52 -9.50 -23.39
C SER A 127 -1.85 -8.25 -22.77
N ALA A 128 -2.52 -7.62 -21.80
CA ALA A 128 -1.98 -6.49 -21.02
C ALA A 128 -0.93 -6.96 -19.98
N ARG A 129 0.18 -7.55 -20.44
CA ARG A 129 1.17 -8.26 -19.62
C ARG A 129 1.75 -7.42 -18.48
N LEU A 130 2.18 -6.19 -18.77
CA LEU A 130 2.79 -5.31 -17.77
C LEU A 130 1.83 -5.00 -16.62
N LEU A 131 0.57 -4.68 -16.94
CA LEU A 131 -0.45 -4.38 -15.92
C LEU A 131 -0.74 -5.62 -15.06
N ARG A 132 -0.77 -6.82 -15.65
CA ARG A 132 -0.95 -8.06 -14.88
C ARG A 132 0.22 -8.35 -13.96
N ALA A 133 1.45 -8.22 -14.46
CA ALA A 133 2.66 -8.47 -13.68
C ALA A 133 2.72 -7.54 -12.47
N ALA A 134 2.47 -6.24 -12.67
CA ALA A 134 2.40 -5.27 -11.58
C ALA A 134 1.32 -5.63 -10.56
N ARG A 135 0.11 -6.01 -11.00
CA ARG A 135 -0.97 -6.43 -10.10
C ARG A 135 -0.60 -7.68 -9.29
N GLY A 136 -0.06 -8.70 -9.95
CA GLY A 136 0.40 -9.91 -9.29
C GLY A 136 1.44 -9.61 -8.22
N GLY A 137 2.51 -8.90 -8.58
CA GLY A 137 3.58 -8.53 -7.65
C GLY A 137 3.08 -7.67 -6.49
N ASN A 138 2.16 -6.73 -6.73
CA ASN A 138 1.55 -5.92 -5.67
C ASN A 138 0.67 -6.73 -4.71
N ASP A 139 -0.04 -7.74 -5.21
CA ASP A 139 -0.91 -8.60 -4.39
C ASP A 139 -0.08 -9.58 -3.55
N GLU A 140 1.04 -10.09 -4.10
CA GLU A 140 2.02 -10.96 -3.45
C GLU A 140 2.72 -10.33 -2.23
N MET A 141 2.78 -8.99 -2.16
CA MET A 141 3.45 -8.30 -1.05
C MET A 141 2.88 -8.65 0.33
N VAL A 142 1.60 -9.04 0.42
CA VAL A 142 1.02 -9.48 1.71
C VAL A 142 1.67 -10.77 2.18
N GLU A 143 1.85 -11.76 1.30
CA GLU A 143 2.50 -13.01 1.70
C GLU A 143 3.99 -12.78 1.98
N TYR A 144 4.65 -11.97 1.16
CA TYR A 144 6.05 -11.57 1.40
C TYR A 144 6.25 -11.00 2.81
N TRP A 145 5.42 -10.05 3.24
CA TRP A 145 5.54 -9.49 4.59
C TRP A 145 5.13 -10.47 5.69
N ALA A 146 4.15 -11.34 5.43
CA ALA A 146 3.78 -12.39 6.38
C ALA A 146 4.95 -13.34 6.65
N GLU A 147 5.65 -13.78 5.61
CA GLU A 147 6.85 -14.62 5.71
C GLU A 147 7.96 -13.92 6.51
N ARG A 148 8.23 -12.64 6.23
CA ARG A 148 9.24 -11.84 6.95
C ARG A 148 8.90 -11.69 8.44
N ILE A 149 7.63 -11.47 8.77
CA ILE A 149 7.15 -11.39 10.16
C ILE A 149 7.35 -12.74 10.86
N ILE A 150 6.97 -13.86 10.22
CA ILE A 150 7.17 -15.20 10.77
C ILE A 150 8.66 -15.48 11.00
N LEU A 151 9.54 -15.15 10.05
CA LEU A 151 10.99 -15.27 10.21
C LEU A 151 11.52 -14.42 11.37
N GLY A 152 10.97 -13.22 11.58
CA GLY A 152 11.26 -12.39 12.74
C GLY A 152 10.83 -13.05 14.05
N CYS A 153 9.63 -13.66 14.07
CA CYS A 153 9.12 -14.39 15.24
C CYS A 153 10.01 -15.59 15.61
N LEU A 154 10.59 -16.29 14.63
CA LEU A 154 11.51 -17.41 14.89
C LEU A 154 12.81 -16.98 15.59
N ARG A 155 13.14 -15.69 15.58
CA ARG A 155 14.29 -15.13 16.33
C ARG A 155 13.94 -14.79 17.78
N VAL A 156 12.64 -14.76 18.11
CA VAL A 156 12.16 -14.58 19.49
C VAL A 156 12.29 -15.92 20.22
N ASN A 157 12.86 -15.90 21.43
CA ASN A 157 13.01 -17.11 22.26
C ASN A 157 11.68 -17.52 22.94
N LYS A 158 10.67 -17.81 22.12
CA LYS A 158 9.34 -18.29 22.51
C LYS A 158 8.80 -19.23 21.43
N PRO A 159 7.90 -20.18 21.77
CA PRO A 159 7.13 -20.90 20.77
C PRO A 159 6.39 -19.92 19.84
N LEU A 160 6.39 -20.18 18.53
CA LEU A 160 5.78 -19.28 17.54
C LEU A 160 4.32 -18.93 17.85
N SER A 161 3.56 -19.88 18.39
CA SER A 161 2.16 -19.68 18.81
C SER A 161 1.99 -18.72 20.00
N GLU A 162 3.05 -18.45 20.76
CA GLU A 162 3.04 -17.59 21.94
C GLU A 162 3.63 -16.19 21.67
N VAL A 163 4.35 -16.01 20.55
CA VAL A 163 4.95 -14.72 20.17
C VAL A 163 3.84 -13.70 19.94
N LYS A 164 3.73 -12.69 20.80
CA LYS A 164 2.75 -11.60 20.66
C LYS A 164 3.18 -10.68 19.53
N ILE A 165 2.45 -10.70 18.41
CA ILE A 165 2.73 -9.89 17.22
C ILE A 165 1.78 -8.69 17.21
N CYS A 166 2.30 -7.48 17.05
CA CYS A 166 1.51 -6.28 16.78
C CYS A 166 1.67 -5.87 15.31
N VAL A 167 0.56 -5.83 14.56
CA VAL A 167 0.50 -5.18 13.25
C VAL A 167 0.03 -3.75 13.45
N LYS A 168 0.95 -2.79 13.32
CA LYS A 168 0.70 -1.37 13.55
C LYS A 168 0.32 -0.67 12.24
N GLY A 169 -0.87 -0.08 12.23
CA GLY A 169 -1.50 0.62 11.10
C GLY A 169 -2.27 -0.32 10.18
N ILE A 170 -3.60 -0.38 10.30
CA ILE A 170 -4.46 -1.27 9.51
C ILE A 170 -5.17 -0.56 8.36
N THR A 171 -5.09 0.77 8.30
CA THR A 171 -5.63 1.58 7.20
C THR A 171 -4.88 1.36 5.89
N PHE A 172 -5.54 1.60 4.75
CA PHE A 172 -4.87 1.46 3.44
C PHE A 172 -3.78 2.53 3.23
N ARG A 173 -3.83 3.62 4.00
CA ARG A 173 -2.91 4.75 3.99
C ARG A 173 -2.91 5.41 5.37
N GLU A 174 -1.72 5.76 5.82
CA GLU A 174 -1.48 6.48 7.07
C GLU A 174 -2.33 7.76 7.19
N GLY A 175 -2.89 7.99 8.38
CA GLY A 175 -3.66 9.19 8.71
C GLY A 175 -5.04 9.27 8.06
N VAL A 176 -5.56 8.20 7.46
CA VAL A 176 -6.89 8.16 6.85
C VAL A 176 -7.65 6.94 7.34
N LYS A 177 -8.73 7.14 8.10
CA LYS A 177 -9.57 6.08 8.69
C LYS A 177 -10.40 5.36 7.61
N GLU A 178 -9.74 4.54 6.81
CA GLU A 178 -10.32 3.84 5.67
C GLU A 178 -9.63 2.47 5.48
N LEU A 179 -10.44 1.44 5.29
CA LEU A 179 -10.00 0.04 5.21
C LEU A 179 -10.20 -0.57 3.81
N TYR A 180 -10.79 0.17 2.86
CA TYR A 180 -11.10 -0.36 1.54
C TYR A 180 -9.84 -0.89 0.83
N HIS A 181 -9.85 -2.20 0.53
CA HIS A 181 -8.71 -2.95 0.01
C HIS A 181 -7.39 -2.73 0.79
N SER A 182 -7.46 -2.46 2.09
CA SER A 182 -6.25 -2.32 2.92
C SER A 182 -5.45 -3.62 2.91
N ARG A 183 -4.20 -3.53 2.43
CA ARG A 183 -3.27 -4.66 2.43
C ARG A 183 -2.69 -4.92 3.82
N ASN A 184 -2.61 -3.89 4.67
CA ASN A 184 -2.23 -4.03 6.08
C ASN A 184 -3.27 -4.85 6.85
N LEU A 185 -4.56 -4.58 6.63
CA LEU A 185 -5.63 -5.37 7.23
C LEU A 185 -5.62 -6.82 6.71
N ALA A 186 -5.41 -7.01 5.41
CA ALA A 186 -5.29 -8.34 4.82
C ALA A 186 -4.11 -9.13 5.39
N LEU A 187 -2.97 -8.47 5.65
CA LEU A 187 -1.81 -9.05 6.30
C LEU A 187 -2.12 -9.49 7.74
N ALA A 188 -2.73 -8.62 8.56
CA ALA A 188 -3.13 -8.96 9.92
C ALA A 188 -4.07 -10.17 9.97
N ARG A 189 -5.05 -10.21 9.06
CA ARG A 189 -5.98 -11.35 8.91
C ARG A 189 -5.26 -12.62 8.50
N SER A 190 -4.40 -12.57 7.48
CA SER A 190 -3.63 -13.74 7.01
C SER A 190 -2.79 -14.35 8.14
N LEU A 191 -2.09 -13.52 8.92
CA LEU A 191 -1.30 -14.00 10.06
C LEU A 191 -2.20 -14.62 11.15
N SER A 192 -3.34 -14.00 11.44
CA SER A 192 -4.31 -14.53 12.42
C SER A 192 -4.93 -15.86 11.97
N GLU A 193 -5.28 -16.00 10.69
CA GLU A 193 -5.85 -17.21 10.10
C GLU A 193 -4.84 -18.37 10.08
N LYS A 194 -3.53 -18.08 10.02
CA LYS A 194 -2.44 -19.05 10.20
C LYS A 194 -2.24 -19.47 11.67
N GLY A 195 -3.06 -18.97 12.61
CA GLY A 195 -3.03 -19.35 14.02
C GLY A 195 -2.00 -18.62 14.89
N LEU A 196 -1.44 -17.49 14.40
CA LEU A 196 -0.45 -16.72 15.14
C LEU A 196 -1.10 -15.80 16.20
N ASN A 197 -0.32 -15.44 17.23
CA ASN A 197 -0.77 -14.56 18.30
C ASN A 197 -0.74 -13.07 17.89
N VAL A 198 -1.55 -12.72 16.90
CA VAL A 198 -1.64 -11.39 16.26
C VAL A 198 -2.63 -10.48 16.97
N PHE A 199 -2.18 -9.24 17.18
CA PHE A 199 -2.95 -8.08 17.57
C PHE A 199 -2.73 -6.95 16.57
N VAL A 200 -3.64 -5.99 16.53
CA VAL A 200 -3.50 -4.78 15.73
C VAL A 200 -3.57 -3.53 16.58
N TYR A 201 -2.93 -2.47 16.12
CA TYR A 201 -3.06 -1.12 16.66
C TYR A 201 -3.13 -0.12 15.50
N ASP A 202 -4.07 0.82 15.56
CA ASP A 202 -4.18 1.94 14.64
C ASP A 202 -4.86 3.10 15.39
N GLU A 203 -4.19 4.25 15.44
CA GLU A 203 -4.63 5.42 16.22
C GLU A 203 -6.03 5.94 15.85
N LEU A 204 -6.51 5.59 14.65
CA LEU A 204 -7.80 6.05 14.15
C LEU A 204 -8.95 5.14 14.58
N PHE A 205 -8.66 3.96 15.11
CA PHE A 205 -9.66 2.95 15.48
C PHE A 205 -9.69 2.75 16.99
N SER A 206 -10.90 2.63 17.52
CA SER A 206 -11.12 2.17 18.88
C SER A 206 -11.07 0.65 18.98
N ARG A 207 -10.83 0.14 20.19
CA ARG A 207 -10.91 -1.30 20.51
C ARG A 207 -12.20 -1.94 20.01
N ALA A 208 -13.35 -1.32 20.31
CA ALA A 208 -14.66 -1.86 19.92
C ALA A 208 -14.80 -1.99 18.39
N GLU A 209 -14.33 -0.98 17.62
CA GLU A 209 -14.38 -1.04 16.16
C GLU A 209 -13.52 -2.18 15.60
N VAL A 210 -12.40 -2.51 16.24
CA VAL A 210 -11.50 -3.59 15.81
C VAL A 210 -12.01 -4.95 16.26
N GLU A 211 -12.33 -5.11 17.53
CA GLU A 211 -12.72 -6.40 18.12
C GLU A 211 -14.11 -6.82 17.65
N GLU A 212 -15.11 -5.95 17.76
CA GLU A 212 -16.48 -6.26 17.34
C GLU A 212 -16.67 -6.06 15.83
N GLY A 213 -16.08 -5.00 15.26
CA GLY A 213 -16.28 -4.65 13.86
C GLY A 213 -15.43 -5.44 12.87
N LEU A 214 -14.21 -5.81 13.23
CA LEU A 214 -13.27 -6.52 12.34
C LEU A 214 -12.96 -7.95 12.77
N GLY A 215 -13.32 -8.35 14.00
CA GLY A 215 -13.02 -9.68 14.55
C GLY A 215 -11.54 -9.92 14.82
N LEU A 216 -10.77 -8.84 15.02
CA LEU A 216 -9.32 -8.89 15.31
C LEU A 216 -9.07 -8.48 16.77
N ARG A 217 -7.94 -8.88 17.34
CA ARG A 217 -7.56 -8.44 18.69
C ARG A 217 -6.87 -7.09 18.64
N PHE A 218 -7.18 -6.22 19.59
CA PHE A 218 -6.64 -4.87 19.64
C PHE A 218 -5.64 -4.69 20.79
N LEU A 219 -4.63 -3.84 20.58
CA LEU A 219 -3.76 -3.30 21.62
C LEU A 219 -3.96 -1.80 21.72
N GLU A 220 -4.01 -1.26 22.94
CA GLU A 220 -3.82 0.17 23.16
C GLU A 220 -2.37 0.57 22.88
N LEU A 221 -2.15 1.88 22.67
CA LEU A 221 -0.82 2.43 22.37
C LEU A 221 0.22 2.02 23.43
N GLU A 222 -0.16 2.04 24.70
CA GLU A 222 0.70 1.70 25.83
C GLU A 222 1.10 0.22 25.83
N GLU A 223 0.27 -0.65 25.23
CA GLU A 223 0.50 -2.10 25.16
C GLU A 223 1.33 -2.52 23.94
N VAL A 224 1.51 -1.63 22.94
CA VAL A 224 2.26 -1.93 21.71
C VAL A 224 3.70 -2.33 22.04
N GLY A 225 4.34 -1.64 22.98
CA GLY A 225 5.71 -1.95 23.44
C GLY A 225 5.84 -3.28 24.20
N GLU A 226 4.72 -3.88 24.61
CA GLU A 226 4.71 -5.19 25.25
C GLU A 226 4.70 -6.34 24.25
N ALA A 227 4.44 -6.07 22.97
CA ALA A 227 4.53 -7.08 21.91
C ALA A 227 5.97 -7.62 21.80
N ASP A 228 6.09 -8.91 21.49
CA ASP A 228 7.40 -9.51 21.24
C ASP A 228 7.97 -9.06 19.89
N LEU A 229 7.07 -8.77 18.95
CA LEU A 229 7.39 -8.27 17.62
C LEU A 229 6.33 -7.27 17.17
N VAL A 230 6.78 -6.10 16.70
CA VAL A 230 5.94 -5.06 16.10
C VAL A 230 6.30 -4.94 14.63
N PHE A 231 5.30 -4.97 13.76
CA PHE A 231 5.44 -4.62 12.36
C PHE A 231 4.75 -3.29 12.07
N ASP A 232 5.52 -2.24 11.81
CA ASP A 232 5.00 -0.96 11.34
C ASP A 232 4.73 -1.03 9.84
N CYS A 233 3.45 -1.05 9.47
CA CYS A 233 3.04 -1.23 8.08
C CYS A 233 3.36 -0.03 7.18
N PHE A 234 3.51 1.18 7.74
CA PHE A 234 3.84 2.38 6.96
C PHE A 234 5.35 2.59 6.88
N GLY A 235 6.08 2.21 7.94
CA GLY A 235 7.53 2.22 7.97
C GLY A 235 8.19 1.00 7.32
N LEU A 236 7.44 -0.09 7.10
CA LEU A 236 7.94 -1.39 6.63
C LEU A 236 9.06 -1.96 7.52
N LYS A 237 8.94 -1.75 8.83
CA LYS A 237 9.95 -2.13 9.83
C LYS A 237 9.41 -3.20 10.76
N ILE A 238 10.26 -4.19 11.02
CA ILE A 238 10.03 -5.22 12.03
C ILE A 238 10.93 -4.91 13.21
N GLU A 239 10.34 -4.68 14.37
CA GLU A 239 11.02 -4.42 15.62
C GLU A 239 10.74 -5.58 16.57
N SER A 240 11.79 -6.26 17.03
CA SER A 240 11.68 -7.31 18.04
C SER A 240 12.13 -6.80 19.39
N ARG A 241 11.44 -7.18 20.45
CA ARG A 241 11.89 -6.89 21.81
C ARG A 241 13.12 -7.73 22.14
N GLU A 242 14.30 -7.11 22.11
CA GLU A 242 15.49 -7.73 22.69
C GLU A 242 15.30 -7.78 24.21
N LYS A 243 15.25 -8.98 24.78
CA LYS A 243 15.47 -9.11 26.23
C LYS A 243 16.93 -8.82 26.47
N GLU A 244 17.22 -7.72 27.19
CA GLU A 244 18.53 -7.50 27.82
C GLU A 244 19.00 -8.83 28.43
N LYS A 245 20.11 -9.36 27.94
CA LYS A 245 20.81 -10.47 28.60
C LYS A 245 21.48 -9.92 29.86
N ASN A 246 20.70 -9.63 30.91
CA ASN A 246 21.24 -9.50 32.26
C ASN A 246 21.54 -10.91 32.80
N GLY A 247 22.66 -11.45 32.30
CA GLY A 247 23.40 -12.52 32.95
C GLY A 247 24.66 -11.93 33.56
N GLU A 248 24.55 -11.25 34.70
CA GLU A 248 25.69 -11.08 35.60
C GLU A 248 26.09 -12.46 36.14
N SER A 249 26.86 -13.21 35.35
CA SER A 249 27.72 -14.27 35.86
C SER A 249 29.04 -13.62 36.30
N GLY A 250 28.96 -12.82 37.35
CA GLY A 250 30.11 -12.39 38.15
C GLY A 250 30.67 -13.59 38.90
N HIS A 251 31.42 -14.43 38.18
CA HIS A 251 32.19 -15.52 38.74
C HIS A 251 33.20 -14.96 39.72
N GLY A 252 32.95 -15.19 41.02
CA GLY A 252 33.96 -15.01 42.05
C GLY A 252 35.20 -15.82 41.71
N ARG A 253 36.36 -15.17 41.68
CA ARG A 253 37.64 -15.81 41.93
C ARG A 253 38.40 -14.98 42.96
N LYS A 254 38.87 -15.75 43.94
CA LYS A 254 39.69 -15.42 45.09
C LYS A 254 40.93 -14.62 44.75
#